data_AF-A0A7S2AJ49-F1
#
_entry.id   AF-A0A7S2AJ49-F1
#
_cell.length_a   1.000
_cell.length_b   1.000
_cell.length_c   1.000
_cell.angle_alpha   90.00
_cell.angle_beta   90.00
_cell.angle_gamma   90.00
#
_symmetry.space_group_name_H-M   'P 1'
#
loop_
_entity.id
_entity.type
_entity.pdbx_description
1 polymer ?
#
loop_
_entity_poly.entity_id
_entity_poly.type
_entity_poly.pdbx_seq_one_letter_code
_entity_poly.pdbx_strand_id
1 'polypeptide(L)'
;MELCAGGELFDRLLEARRFKEDTARSLIRKILGVVRFCHERGIVHRDLKLENILFDSKSPDAEMKICDFGLSKRYTTRHHHMLQQQVGTPYYMAPEVLDGQYDEKCDLWSIGVIAYMLLTGKPPFPGQTNKDIMHNVRTLPVEIKRRDFSGCS
;
A
#
# COMPACT_ATOMS: atom_id res chain seq x y z
N MET A 1 -3.70 -16.20 15.31
CA MET A 1 -4.17 -15.01 14.59
C MET A 1 -5.40 -14.53 15.33
N GLU A 2 -5.42 -13.30 15.83
CA GLU A 2 -6.64 -12.72 16.43
C GLU A 2 -7.66 -12.48 15.31
N LEU A 3 -8.93 -12.82 15.55
CA LEU A 3 -10.00 -12.64 14.57
C LEU A 3 -10.19 -11.14 14.28
N CYS A 4 -9.89 -10.71 13.06
CA CYS A 4 -10.15 -9.35 12.60
C CYS A 4 -11.57 -9.26 12.04
N ALA A 5 -12.56 -9.03 12.91
CA ALA A 5 -13.98 -9.02 12.55
C ALA A 5 -14.42 -7.71 11.87
N GLY A 6 -13.52 -6.73 11.76
CA GLY A 6 -13.78 -5.40 11.22
C GLY A 6 -13.64 -5.25 9.71
N GLY A 7 -13.31 -6.33 9.00
CA GLY A 7 -13.15 -6.37 7.55
C GLY A 7 -11.86 -5.71 7.06
N GLU A 8 -11.75 -5.61 5.74
CA GLU A 8 -10.60 -5.04 5.04
C GLU A 8 -10.72 -3.52 4.88
N LEU A 9 -9.59 -2.83 4.76
CA LEU A 9 -9.59 -1.42 4.38
C LEU A 9 -10.16 -1.21 2.97
N PHE A 10 -10.04 -2.21 2.10
CA PHE A 10 -10.65 -2.22 0.78
C PHE A 10 -12.18 -2.10 0.86
N ASP A 11 -12.84 -2.91 1.68
CA ASP A 11 -14.29 -2.86 1.88
C ASP A 11 -14.74 -1.48 2.38
N ARG A 12 -14.01 -0.94 3.38
CA ARG A 12 -14.30 0.41 3.91
C ARG A 12 -14.13 1.50 2.86
N LEU A 13 -13.14 1.38 1.98
CA LEU A 13 -12.96 2.32 0.87
C LEU A 13 -14.09 2.21 -0.15
N LEU A 14 -14.53 1.00 -0.48
CA LEU A 14 -15.66 0.79 -1.40
C LEU A 14 -16.94 1.43 -0.87
N GLU A 15 -17.23 1.25 0.42
CA GLU A 15 -18.40 1.85 1.08
C GLU A 15 -18.29 3.39 1.11
N ALA A 16 -17.13 3.93 1.49
CA ALA A 16 -16.92 5.37 1.62
C ALA A 16 -16.72 6.08 0.26
N ARG A 17 -16.38 5.35 -0.80
CA ARG A 17 -15.86 5.80 -2.11
C ARG A 17 -14.51 6.51 -2.06
N ARG A 18 -14.30 7.37 -1.05
CA ARG A 18 -13.02 8.01 -0.70
C ARG A 18 -13.06 8.46 0.76
N PHE A 19 -11.90 8.62 1.38
CA PHE A 19 -11.76 9.14 2.74
C PHE A 19 -11.48 10.65 2.74
N LYS A 20 -11.84 11.30 3.85
CA LYS A 20 -11.36 12.65 4.18
C LYS A 20 -9.87 12.61 4.48
N GLU A 21 -9.19 13.74 4.30
CA GLU A 21 -7.74 13.85 4.54
C GLU A 21 -7.35 13.46 5.97
N ASP A 22 -8.12 13.88 6.97
CA ASP A 22 -7.81 13.56 8.37
C ASP A 22 -7.85 12.06 8.65
N THR A 23 -8.83 11.35 8.08
CA THR A 23 -8.95 9.90 8.19
C THR A 23 -7.81 9.21 7.44
N ALA A 24 -7.56 9.60 6.18
CA ALA A 24 -6.48 9.06 5.38
C ALA A 24 -5.11 9.29 6.05
N ARG A 25 -4.85 10.49 6.57
CA ARG A 25 -3.63 10.84 7.31
C ARG A 25 -3.43 9.95 8.53
N SER A 26 -4.50 9.71 9.29
CA SER A 26 -4.46 8.87 10.48
C SER A 26 -4.13 7.41 10.14
N LEU A 27 -4.76 6.86 9.09
CA LEU A 27 -4.49 5.51 8.59
C LEU A 27 -3.06 5.38 8.07
N ILE A 28 -2.60 6.30 7.20
CA ILE A 28 -1.25 6.29 6.64
C ILE A 28 -0.19 6.40 7.73
N ARG A 29 -0.42 7.23 8.76
CA ARG A 29 0.50 7.33 9.91
C ARG A 29 0.63 6.00 10.66
N LYS A 30 -0.47 5.26 10.85
CA LYS A 30 -0.43 3.91 11.46
C LYS A 30 0.34 2.93 10.56
N ILE A 31 0.05 2.91 9.26
CA ILE A 31 0.71 2.04 8.27
C ILE A 31 2.23 2.28 8.27
N LEU A 32 2.66 3.54 8.17
CA LEU A 32 4.07 3.92 8.23
C LEU A 32 4.74 3.49 9.54
N GLY A 33 4.03 3.56 10.67
CA GLY A 33 4.53 3.11 11.96
C GLY A 33 4.83 1.61 11.98
N VAL A 34 3.93 0.80 11.44
CA VAL A 34 4.11 -0.67 11.33
C VAL A 34 5.24 -1.00 10.36
N VAL A 35 5.27 -0.37 9.19
CA VAL A 35 6.30 -0.62 8.16
C VAL A 35 7.69 -0.21 8.66
N ARG A 36 7.82 0.93 9.34
CA ARG A 36 9.06 1.32 10.02
C ARG A 36 9.53 0.24 10.99
N PHE A 37 8.63 -0.26 11.84
CA PHE A 37 8.97 -1.31 12.80
C PHE A 37 9.50 -2.59 12.13
N CYS A 38 8.92 -2.97 10.98
CA CYS A 38 9.40 -4.09 10.16
C CYS A 38 10.77 -3.82 9.54
N HIS A 39 10.94 -2.65 8.91
CA HIS A 39 12.17 -2.25 8.23
C HIS A 39 13.36 -2.17 9.19
N GLU A 40 13.16 -1.63 10.41
CA GLU A 40 14.17 -1.60 11.48
C GLU A 40 14.64 -3.01 11.91
N ARG A 41 13.82 -4.04 11.66
CA ARG A 41 14.14 -5.46 11.92
C ARG A 41 14.60 -6.21 10.67
N GLY A 42 14.85 -5.48 9.58
CA GLY A 42 15.25 -6.03 8.29
C GLY A 42 14.16 -6.90 7.67
N ILE A 43 12.88 -6.56 7.84
CA ILE A 43 11.75 -7.26 7.22
C ILE A 43 11.10 -6.32 6.21
N VAL A 44 11.03 -6.74 4.95
CA VAL A 44 10.30 -6.03 3.87
C VAL A 44 9.00 -6.77 3.59
N HIS A 45 7.88 -6.04 3.53
CA HIS A 45 6.55 -6.64 3.39
C HIS A 45 6.30 -7.18 1.97
N ARG A 46 6.55 -6.35 0.94
CA ARG A 46 6.48 -6.64 -0.50
C ARG A 46 5.09 -6.87 -1.11
N ASP A 47 4.03 -6.92 -0.29
CA ASP A 47 2.63 -6.98 -0.78
C ASP A 47 1.69 -6.09 0.05
N LEU A 48 2.09 -4.85 0.31
CA LEU A 48 1.19 -3.89 0.95
C LEU A 48 0.07 -3.49 -0.01
N LYS A 49 -1.18 -3.74 0.40
CA LYS A 49 -2.39 -3.43 -0.35
C LYS A 49 -3.57 -3.23 0.61
N LEU A 50 -4.67 -2.67 0.13
CA LEU A 50 -5.84 -2.36 0.95
C LEU A 50 -6.44 -3.61 1.61
N GLU A 51 -6.39 -4.74 0.92
CA GLU A 51 -6.88 -6.06 1.34
C GLU A 51 -6.04 -6.65 2.49
N ASN A 52 -4.75 -6.30 2.55
CA ASN A 52 -3.84 -6.75 3.61
C ASN A 52 -3.86 -5.85 4.85
N ILE A 53 -4.79 -4.90 4.92
CA ILE A 53 -4.98 -4.00 6.06
C ILE A 53 -6.36 -4.30 6.65
N LEU A 54 -6.37 -4.90 7.83
CA LEU A 54 -7.59 -5.36 8.50
C LEU A 54 -7.90 -4.49 9.73
N PHE A 55 -9.15 -4.57 10.18
CA PHE A 55 -9.58 -3.96 11.43
C PHE A 55 -10.09 -5.02 12.40
N ASP A 56 -9.83 -4.83 13.69
CA ASP A 56 -10.27 -5.77 14.72
C ASP A 56 -11.81 -5.85 14.87
N SER A 57 -12.50 -4.75 14.58
CA SER A 57 -13.94 -4.58 14.76
C SER A 57 -14.53 -3.59 13.76
N LYS A 58 -15.85 -3.53 13.65
CA LYS A 58 -16.56 -2.56 12.78
C LYS A 58 -16.66 -1.15 13.38
N SER A 59 -16.09 -0.94 14.57
CA SER A 59 -16.09 0.37 15.22
C SER A 59 -15.34 1.40 14.35
N PRO A 60 -15.77 2.68 14.34
CA PRO A 60 -14.97 3.77 13.79
C PRO A 60 -13.57 3.86 14.42
N ASP A 61 -13.45 3.48 15.70
CA ASP A 61 -12.21 3.52 16.48
C ASP A 61 -11.45 2.19 16.45
N ALA A 62 -11.84 1.26 15.57
CA ALA A 62 -11.23 -0.06 15.47
C ALA A 62 -9.71 0.00 15.24
N GLU A 63 -8.99 -0.93 15.85
CA GLU A 63 -7.54 -0.99 15.67
C GLU A 63 -7.19 -1.62 14.33
N MET A 64 -6.26 -0.97 13.62
CA MET A 64 -5.78 -1.41 12.31
C MET A 64 -4.63 -2.41 12.49
N LYS A 65 -4.63 -3.47 11.69
CA LYS A 65 -3.55 -4.45 11.63
C LYS A 65 -3.13 -4.71 10.19
N ILE A 66 -1.82 -4.68 9.92
CA ILE A 66 -1.27 -5.16 8.64
C ILE A 66 -1.09 -6.67 8.75
N CYS A 67 -1.58 -7.39 7.75
CA CYS A 67 -1.59 -8.83 7.66
C CYS A 67 -0.89 -9.33 6.40
N ASP A 68 -0.76 -10.65 6.30
CA ASP A 68 -0.16 -11.37 5.16
C ASP A 68 1.33 -11.04 4.88
N PHE A 69 2.18 -11.60 5.73
CA PHE A 69 3.63 -11.60 5.55
C PHE A 69 4.10 -12.78 4.67
N GLY A 70 3.20 -13.44 3.91
CA GLY A 70 3.53 -14.60 3.08
C GLY A 70 4.56 -14.30 1.99
N LEU A 71 4.58 -13.05 1.51
CA LEU A 71 5.58 -12.55 0.57
C LEU A 71 6.70 -11.76 1.26
N SER A 72 6.73 -11.64 2.59
CA SER A 72 7.78 -10.89 3.26
C SER A 72 9.14 -11.55 3.17
N LYS A 73 10.21 -10.76 3.21
CA LYS A 73 11.58 -11.27 3.17
C LYS A 73 12.49 -10.52 4.11
N ARG A 74 13.43 -11.26 4.70
CA ARG A 74 14.53 -10.65 5.43
C ARG A 74 15.46 -9.94 4.46
N TYR A 75 15.66 -8.66 4.67
CA TYR A 75 16.61 -7.82 3.97
C TYR A 75 17.71 -7.43 4.93
N THR A 76 18.96 -7.49 4.47
CA THR A 76 20.11 -7.06 5.25
C THR A 76 20.83 -5.94 4.51
N THR A 77 20.88 -4.77 5.14
CA THR A 77 21.61 -3.60 4.64
C THR A 77 23.11 -3.85 4.59
N ARG A 78 23.63 -4.83 5.35
CA ARG A 78 25.07 -5.14 5.47
C ARG A 78 25.73 -5.61 4.18
N HIS A 79 24.97 -6.10 3.21
CA HIS A 79 25.53 -6.71 2.00
C HIS A 79 25.00 -6.07 0.71
N HIS A 80 24.25 -4.96 0.78
CA HIS A 80 23.58 -4.34 -0.38
C HIS A 80 22.87 -5.38 -1.28
N HIS A 81 22.32 -6.44 -0.68
CA HIS A 81 21.67 -7.51 -1.44
C HIS A 81 20.29 -7.04 -1.91
N MET A 82 20.22 -6.60 -3.16
CA MET A 82 18.95 -6.29 -3.81
C MET A 82 18.05 -7.52 -3.89
N LEU A 83 16.76 -7.31 -3.72
CA LEU A 83 15.73 -8.31 -3.93
C LEU A 83 15.47 -8.45 -5.43
N GLN A 84 15.34 -9.69 -5.91
CA GLN A 84 15.29 -10.01 -7.35
C GLN A 84 14.00 -10.66 -7.84
N GLN A 85 13.06 -10.93 -6.93
CA GLN A 85 11.80 -11.58 -7.28
C GLN A 85 10.72 -10.53 -7.54
N GLN A 86 10.11 -10.57 -8.72
CA GLN A 86 8.88 -9.84 -9.05
C GLN A 86 7.71 -10.48 -8.28
N VAL A 87 7.32 -9.88 -7.18
CA VAL A 87 6.20 -10.33 -6.33
C VAL A 87 5.34 -9.14 -5.91
N GLY A 88 4.08 -9.42 -5.55
CA GLY A 88 3.12 -8.44 -5.10
C GLY A 88 1.88 -8.35 -5.99
N THR A 89 1.07 -7.33 -5.78
CA THR A 89 -0.15 -7.06 -6.56
C THR A 89 0.09 -5.88 -7.53
N PRO A 90 -0.17 -6.02 -8.85
CA PRO A 90 0.35 -5.08 -9.87
C PRO A 90 0.10 -3.60 -9.63
N TYR A 91 -1.07 -3.21 -9.09
CA TYR A 91 -1.38 -1.80 -8.80
C TYR A 91 -0.45 -1.17 -7.74
N TYR A 92 0.11 -1.98 -6.85
CA TYR A 92 0.89 -1.53 -5.69
C TYR A 92 2.39 -1.78 -5.85
N MET A 93 2.82 -2.47 -6.90
CA MET A 93 4.23 -2.75 -7.15
C MET A 93 4.98 -1.48 -7.56
N ALA A 94 6.16 -1.29 -6.98
CA ALA A 94 7.08 -0.24 -7.37
C ALA A 94 7.76 -0.56 -8.70
N PRO A 95 8.13 0.44 -9.52
CA PRO A 95 8.79 0.21 -10.81
C PRO A 95 10.09 -0.59 -10.65
N GLU A 96 10.87 -0.35 -9.60
CA GLU A 96 12.10 -1.10 -9.30
C GLU A 96 11.87 -2.58 -8.96
N VAL A 97 10.67 -2.93 -8.44
CA VAL A 97 10.27 -4.32 -8.24
C VAL A 97 10.04 -5.00 -9.59
N LEU A 98 9.44 -4.28 -10.54
CA LEU A 98 9.21 -4.77 -11.90
C LEU A 98 10.54 -4.96 -12.65
N ASP A 99 11.57 -4.21 -12.30
CA ASP A 99 12.91 -4.32 -12.89
C ASP A 99 13.79 -5.34 -12.16
N GLY A 100 13.30 -5.91 -11.05
CA GLY A 100 13.93 -7.01 -10.34
C GLY A 100 15.16 -6.60 -9.53
N GLN A 101 15.27 -5.33 -9.14
CA GLN A 101 16.31 -4.86 -8.22
C GLN A 101 15.75 -3.79 -7.28
N TYR A 102 15.45 -4.18 -6.05
CA TYR A 102 14.81 -3.29 -5.08
C TYR A 102 15.23 -3.59 -3.64
N ASP A 103 14.99 -2.62 -2.76
CA ASP A 103 15.21 -2.68 -1.31
C ASP A 103 13.89 -2.48 -0.56
N GLU A 104 13.94 -2.10 0.72
CA GLU A 104 12.74 -1.88 1.53
C GLU A 104 11.85 -0.71 1.05
N LYS A 105 12.37 0.18 0.19
CA LYS A 105 11.64 1.36 -0.31
C LYS A 105 10.47 0.99 -1.19
N CYS A 106 10.41 -0.24 -1.72
CA CYS A 106 9.25 -0.72 -2.46
C CYS A 106 7.96 -0.65 -1.62
N ASP A 107 8.05 -0.87 -0.30
CA ASP A 107 6.90 -0.75 0.60
C ASP A 107 6.40 0.69 0.68
N LEU A 108 7.29 1.69 0.60
CA LEU A 108 6.91 3.11 0.61
C LEU A 108 6.15 3.51 -0.66
N TRP A 109 6.52 2.93 -1.80
CA TRP A 109 5.75 3.09 -3.04
C TRP A 109 4.33 2.55 -2.87
N SER A 110 4.18 1.32 -2.36
CA SER A 110 2.87 0.73 -2.11
C SER A 110 2.02 1.56 -1.15
N ILE A 111 2.63 2.15 -0.10
CA ILE A 111 1.95 3.10 0.80
C ILE A 111 1.50 4.36 0.05
N GLY A 112 2.30 4.87 -0.88
CA GLY A 112 1.94 6.00 -1.74
C GLY A 112 0.72 5.69 -2.61
N VAL A 113 0.67 4.50 -3.22
CA VAL A 113 -0.49 4.00 -3.97
C VAL A 113 -1.72 3.91 -3.06
N ILE A 114 -1.59 3.35 -1.86
CA ILE A 114 -2.67 3.27 -0.87
C ILE A 114 -3.17 4.69 -0.52
N ALA A 115 -2.27 5.63 -0.21
CA ALA A 115 -2.65 7.01 0.10
C ALA A 115 -3.44 7.67 -1.04
N TYR A 116 -2.98 7.49 -2.28
CA TYR A 116 -3.66 7.99 -3.46
C TYR A 116 -5.07 7.40 -3.59
N MET A 117 -5.21 6.07 -3.43
CA MET A 117 -6.50 5.39 -3.49
C MET A 117 -7.45 5.82 -2.37
N LEU A 118 -6.94 6.00 -1.14
CA LEU A 118 -7.76 6.46 -0.02
C LEU A 118 -8.35 7.84 -0.28
N LEU A 119 -7.59 8.75 -0.92
CA LEU A 119 -8.03 10.12 -1.16
C LEU A 119 -8.88 10.28 -2.42
N THR A 120 -8.63 9.47 -3.46
CA THR A 120 -9.27 9.63 -4.78
C THR A 120 -10.33 8.56 -5.10
N GLY A 121 -10.30 7.43 -4.39
CA GLY A 121 -11.10 6.25 -4.69
C GLY A 121 -10.66 5.48 -5.94
N LYS A 122 -9.51 5.81 -6.52
CA LYS A 122 -9.05 5.28 -7.82
C LYS A 122 -7.57 4.90 -7.76
N PRO A 123 -7.10 3.91 -8.55
CA PRO A 123 -5.68 3.65 -8.69
C PRO A 123 -4.96 4.83 -9.38
N PRO A 124 -3.70 5.13 -9.01
CA PRO A 124 -2.90 6.14 -9.69
C PRO A 124 -2.50 5.71 -11.12
N PHE A 125 -2.33 4.41 -11.34
CA PHE A 125 -1.97 3.82 -12.63
C PHE A 125 -3.08 2.85 -13.08
N PRO A 126 -4.09 3.34 -13.82
CA PRO A 126 -5.17 2.48 -14.31
C PRO A 126 -4.68 1.57 -15.43
N GLY A 127 -5.34 0.43 -15.65
CA GLY A 127 -5.04 -0.49 -16.75
C GLY A 127 -6.09 -1.61 -16.82
N GLN A 128 -6.28 -2.20 -18.01
CA GLN A 128 -7.26 -3.26 -18.23
C GLN A 128 -6.68 -4.65 -17.96
N THR A 129 -5.37 -4.81 -18.19
CA THR A 129 -4.63 -6.04 -17.89
C THR A 129 -3.46 -5.75 -16.96
N ASN A 130 -2.93 -6.79 -16.31
CA ASN A 130 -1.72 -6.68 -15.50
C ASN A 130 -0.53 -6.11 -16.29
N LYS A 131 -0.42 -6.42 -17.59
CA LYS A 131 0.63 -5.87 -18.46
C LYS A 131 0.46 -4.36 -18.66
N ASP A 132 -0.77 -3.89 -18.86
CA ASP A 132 -1.05 -2.46 -19.01
C ASP A 132 -0.74 -1.71 -17.73
N ILE A 133 -1.15 -2.25 -16.58
CA ILE A 133 -0.87 -1.65 -15.27
C ILE A 133 0.65 -1.54 -15.05
N MET A 134 1.38 -2.64 -15.25
CA MET A 134 2.84 -2.66 -15.10
C MET A 134 3.55 -1.72 -16.10
N HIS A 135 3.02 -1.58 -17.32
CA HIS A 135 3.53 -0.60 -18.27
C HIS A 135 3.31 0.83 -17.75
N ASN A 136 2.09 1.13 -17.30
CA ASN A 136 1.72 2.46 -16.82
C ASN A 136 2.46 2.87 -15.54
N VAL A 137 2.73 1.93 -14.63
CA VAL A 137 3.59 2.14 -13.44
C VAL A 137 4.98 2.63 -13.84
N ARG A 138 5.52 2.17 -14.98
CA ARG A 138 6.85 2.57 -15.48
C ARG A 138 6.86 3.86 -16.26
N THR A 139 5.77 4.17 -16.98
CA THR A 139 5.80 5.19 -18.04
C THR A 139 4.96 6.42 -17.74
N LEU A 140 3.93 6.31 -16.92
CA LEU A 140 3.03 7.43 -16.65
C LEU A 140 3.48 8.24 -15.44
N PRO A 141 3.43 9.58 -15.50
CA PRO A 141 3.51 10.39 -14.29
C PRO A 141 2.26 10.20 -13.43
N VAL A 142 2.41 10.31 -12.11
CA VAL A 142 1.25 10.36 -11.20
C VAL A 142 0.51 11.68 -11.42
N GLU A 143 -0.75 11.60 -11.84
CA GLU A 143 -1.59 12.78 -11.99
C GLU A 143 -2.26 13.16 -10.66
N ILE A 144 -1.92 14.32 -10.10
CA ILE A 144 -2.56 14.87 -8.90
C ILE A 144 -3.39 16.08 -9.31
N LYS A 145 -4.68 15.88 -9.63
CA LYS A 145 -5.57 16.98 -9.99
C LYS A 145 -6.26 17.51 -8.75
N ARG A 146 -6.20 18.83 -8.50
CA ARG A 146 -6.86 19.49 -7.35
C ARG A 146 -8.33 19.08 -7.15
N ARG A 147 -9.06 18.85 -8.25
CA ARG A 147 -10.47 18.43 -8.19
C ARG A 147 -10.67 17.05 -7.54
N ASP A 148 -9.69 16.15 -7.63
CA ASP A 148 -9.80 14.81 -7.07
C ASP A 148 -9.72 14.85 -5.53
N PHE A 149 -9.16 15.93 -4.98
CA PHE A 149 -9.06 16.25 -3.55
C PHE A 149 -10.05 17.36 -3.13
N SER A 150 -10.92 17.82 -4.04
CA SER A 150 -11.91 18.85 -3.70
C SER A 150 -12.97 18.27 -2.73
N GLY A 151 -13.17 18.94 -1.60
CA GLY A 151 -14.04 18.49 -0.51
C GLY A 151 -13.35 17.65 0.58
N CYS A 152 -12.02 17.58 0.59
CA CYS A 152 -11.23 16.89 1.62
C CYS A 152 -10.80 17.78 2.82
N SER A 153 -11.25 19.05 2.85
CA SER A 153 -11.01 20.04 3.93
C SER A 153 -11.65 19.67 5.26
#